data_AF-C8Z7X0-F1
#
_entry.id   AF-C8Z7X0-F1
#
_cell.length_a   1.000
_cell.length_b   1.000
_cell.length_c   1.000
_cell.angle_alpha   90.00
_cell.angle_beta   90.00
_cell.angle_gamma   90.00
#
_symmetry.space_group_name_H-M   'P 1'
#
loop_
_entity.id
_entity.type
_entity.pdbx_description
1 polymer ?
#
loop_
_entity_poly.entity_id
_entity_poly.type
_entity_poly.pdbx_seq_one_letter_code
_entity_poly.pdbx_strand_id
1 'polypeptide(L)'
;MGMLELVGEYWEQLKITVVPVVAAAEDDDNEQHEEKAAEGEEKEEENGDEDEDEDEDEDDDDDDDEDEEEEEEVTDQLEDLREHFKNTEEGKALVHHYEECAERVKIQQQQPGYADLEHKEDCVEEFFHLQHYLDTATAPRLFDKLK
;
A
#
# COMPACT_ATOMS: atom_id res chain seq x y z
N MET A 1 -7.68 17.30 -45.51
CA MET A 1 -7.08 16.15 -44.80
C MET A 1 -5.56 16.21 -44.93
N GLY A 2 -4.97 17.27 -44.39
CA GLY A 2 -3.54 17.49 -44.27
C GLY A 2 -3.10 17.39 -42.81
N MET A 3 -1.79 17.19 -42.60
CA MET A 3 -1.19 16.93 -41.29
C MET A 3 -1.47 18.02 -40.24
N LEU A 4 -1.78 19.25 -40.67
CA LEU A 4 -2.13 20.38 -39.81
C LEU A 4 -3.54 20.27 -39.19
N GLU A 5 -4.49 19.61 -39.86
CA GLU A 5 -5.85 19.41 -39.33
C GLU A 5 -5.81 18.42 -38.16
N LEU A 6 -5.09 17.30 -38.34
CA LEU A 6 -4.88 16.27 -37.32
C LEU A 6 -4.20 16.81 -36.04
N VAL A 7 -3.21 17.70 -36.20
CA VAL A 7 -2.54 18.37 -35.07
C VAL A 7 -3.47 19.36 -34.36
N GLY A 8 -4.38 20.01 -35.10
CA GLY A 8 -5.43 20.86 -34.51
C GLY A 8 -6.40 20.06 -33.65
N GLU A 9 -6.95 18.97 -34.20
CA GLU A 9 -7.87 18.05 -33.50
C GLU A 9 -7.23 17.49 -32.22
N TYR A 10 -5.99 17.01 -32.31
CA TYR A 10 -5.23 16.51 -31.15
C TYR A 10 -5.00 17.59 -30.09
N TRP A 11 -4.71 18.84 -30.49
CA TRP A 11 -4.50 19.95 -29.57
C TRP A 11 -5.79 20.45 -28.90
N GLU A 12 -6.96 20.28 -29.53
CA GLU A 12 -8.24 20.53 -28.87
C GLU A 12 -8.62 19.41 -27.90
N GLN A 13 -8.41 18.15 -28.29
CA GLN A 13 -8.63 17.00 -27.41
C GLN A 13 -7.73 17.05 -26.16
N LEU A 14 -6.46 17.41 -26.31
CA LEU A 14 -5.52 17.56 -25.18
C LEU A 14 -5.98 18.62 -24.16
N LYS A 15 -6.52 19.76 -24.61
CA LYS A 15 -7.07 20.80 -23.70
C LYS A 15 -8.25 20.26 -22.89
N ILE A 16 -9.16 19.53 -23.54
CA ILE A 16 -10.37 18.99 -22.88
C ILE A 16 -9.98 17.99 -21.78
N THR A 17 -8.95 17.17 -22.01
CA THR A 17 -8.48 16.19 -21.02
C THR A 17 -7.63 16.81 -19.90
N VAL A 18 -6.71 17.74 -20.21
CA VAL A 18 -5.70 18.21 -19.24
C VAL A 18 -6.18 19.39 -18.38
N VAL A 19 -6.96 20.33 -18.93
CA VAL A 19 -7.39 21.54 -18.19
C VAL A 19 -8.20 21.24 -16.92
N PRO A 20 -9.22 20.36 -16.90
CA PRO A 20 -10.01 20.12 -15.69
C PRO A 20 -9.25 19.36 -14.60
N VAL A 21 -8.17 18.64 -14.94
CA VAL A 21 -7.33 17.90 -13.97
C VAL A 21 -6.47 18.86 -13.15
N VAL A 22 -5.92 19.91 -13.77
CA VAL A 22 -5.06 20.89 -13.07
C VAL A 22 -5.90 21.81 -12.16
N ALA A 23 -7.13 22.15 -12.57
CA ALA A 23 -8.00 23.07 -11.83
C ALA A 23 -8.59 22.50 -10.53
N ALA A 24 -8.30 21.24 -10.17
CA ALA A 24 -8.79 20.56 -8.97
C ALA A 24 -7.74 20.48 -7.83
N ALA A 25 -6.57 21.10 -8.01
CA ALA A 25 -5.43 21.00 -7.07
C ALA A 25 -5.22 22.25 -6.19
N GLU A 26 -6.07 23.29 -6.32
CA GLU A 26 -5.80 24.64 -5.80
C GLU A 26 -7.01 25.30 -5.08
N ASP A 27 -7.75 24.58 -4.23
CA ASP A 27 -8.64 25.16 -3.18
C ASP A 27 -9.23 24.07 -2.26
N ASP A 28 -8.68 23.89 -1.05
CA ASP A 28 -9.35 23.92 0.27
C ASP A 28 -8.33 23.55 1.37
N ASP A 29 -7.92 24.51 2.20
CA ASP A 29 -6.92 24.30 3.27
C ASP A 29 -7.33 25.06 4.55
N ASN A 30 -7.37 24.34 5.66
CA ASN A 30 -7.41 24.82 7.05
C ASN A 30 -8.57 25.78 7.46
N GLU A 31 -9.55 25.24 8.19
CA GLU A 31 -10.06 25.89 9.41
C GLU A 31 -10.40 24.90 10.53
N GLN A 32 -9.59 24.97 11.61
CA GLN A 32 -9.96 24.76 13.03
C GLN A 32 -10.22 23.32 13.56
N HIS A 33 -9.89 22.91 14.81
CA HIS A 33 -8.75 23.12 15.74
C HIS A 33 -9.17 22.67 17.15
N GLU A 34 -8.38 21.81 17.82
CA GLU A 34 -8.46 21.45 19.26
C GLU A 34 -9.75 20.76 19.76
N GLU A 35 -9.81 20.07 20.91
CA GLU A 35 -8.82 19.74 21.97
C GLU A 35 -9.26 18.46 22.74
N LYS A 36 -8.31 17.62 23.21
CA LYS A 36 -8.05 17.36 24.66
C LYS A 36 -7.08 16.21 24.95
N ALA A 37 -6.39 16.33 26.09
CA ALA A 37 -5.51 15.32 26.68
C ALA A 37 -5.78 15.12 28.20
N ALA A 38 -5.50 13.90 28.70
CA ALA A 38 -5.26 13.47 30.10
C ALA A 38 -5.06 11.92 30.04
N GLU A 39 -3.95 11.28 30.39
CA GLU A 39 -3.12 11.23 31.64
C GLU A 39 -3.56 10.17 32.68
N GLY A 40 -2.56 9.53 33.33
CA GLY A 40 -2.64 8.30 34.15
C GLY A 40 -1.84 7.15 33.48
N GLU A 41 -0.71 6.60 33.96
CA GLU A 41 -0.17 6.36 35.34
C GLU A 41 -1.12 5.51 36.22
N GLU A 42 -0.75 4.39 36.87
CA GLU A 42 0.54 3.66 37.16
C GLU A 42 0.34 2.10 36.96
N LYS A 43 1.16 1.08 37.32
CA LYS A 43 2.49 0.85 37.98
C LYS A 43 2.99 -0.62 37.81
N GLU A 44 4.26 -0.91 38.13
CA GLU A 44 4.89 -2.05 38.89
C GLU A 44 4.16 -3.42 39.11
N GLU A 45 4.77 -4.63 39.18
CA GLU A 45 6.10 -5.26 38.89
C GLU A 45 5.82 -6.76 38.44
N GLU A 46 6.57 -7.88 38.58
CA GLU A 46 7.82 -8.28 39.30
C GLU A 46 8.41 -9.63 38.76
N ASN A 47 9.76 -9.70 38.65
CA ASN A 47 10.70 -10.85 38.77
C ASN A 47 10.64 -12.18 37.96
N GLY A 48 11.85 -12.73 37.73
CA GLY A 48 12.16 -14.12 37.32
C GLY A 48 12.59 -14.29 35.85
N ASP A 49 13.72 -14.92 35.51
CA ASP A 49 14.79 -15.51 36.34
C ASP A 49 16.15 -15.49 35.59
N GLU A 50 17.22 -15.92 36.26
CA GLU A 50 18.61 -15.95 35.78
C GLU A 50 18.89 -16.98 34.66
N ASP A 51 19.82 -16.65 33.75
CA ASP A 51 20.80 -17.62 33.20
C ASP A 51 22.03 -16.85 32.67
N GLU A 52 23.22 -17.24 33.13
CA GLU A 52 24.54 -16.76 32.66
C GLU A 52 25.20 -17.86 31.83
N ASP A 53 25.84 -17.54 30.71
CA ASP A 53 26.93 -18.35 30.16
C ASP A 53 27.92 -17.43 29.42
N GLU A 54 29.22 -17.67 29.59
CA GLU A 54 30.31 -16.80 29.11
C GLU A 54 30.89 -17.24 27.75
N ASP A 55 31.74 -16.38 27.16
CA ASP A 55 32.43 -16.60 25.88
C ASP A 55 33.33 -17.86 25.84
N GLU A 56 33.50 -18.44 24.65
CA GLU A 56 34.84 -18.81 24.18
C GLU A 56 34.92 -18.71 22.64
N ASP A 57 35.83 -17.86 22.14
CA ASP A 57 36.20 -17.77 20.71
C ASP A 57 36.88 -19.06 20.24
N GLU A 58 36.57 -19.55 19.03
CA GLU A 58 37.61 -20.17 18.19
C GLU A 58 37.36 -19.87 16.70
N ASP A 59 38.41 -19.39 16.05
CA ASP A 59 38.47 -18.79 14.71
C ASP A 59 39.10 -19.79 13.73
N ASP A 60 38.41 -20.15 12.64
CA ASP A 60 38.93 -20.99 11.55
C ASP A 60 38.32 -20.55 10.20
N ASP A 61 39.03 -19.65 9.54
CA ASP A 61 38.74 -19.04 8.24
C ASP A 61 39.30 -19.93 7.09
N ASP A 62 38.42 -20.62 6.35
CA ASP A 62 38.78 -21.45 5.18
C ASP A 62 37.88 -21.11 3.96
N ASP A 63 37.93 -19.83 3.57
CA ASP A 63 38.08 -19.35 2.18
C ASP A 63 37.68 -20.34 1.05
N ASP A 64 36.37 -20.52 0.84
CA ASP A 64 35.80 -21.11 -0.40
C ASP A 64 35.01 -20.01 -1.15
N ASP A 65 35.77 -19.06 -1.71
CA ASP A 65 35.32 -17.90 -2.50
C ASP A 65 34.73 -18.33 -3.87
N GLU A 66 33.67 -19.14 -3.85
CA GLU A 66 32.77 -19.32 -5.00
C GLU A 66 31.97 -18.01 -5.19
N ASP A 67 32.62 -17.07 -5.88
CA ASP A 67 32.15 -15.76 -6.36
C ASP A 67 30.96 -15.89 -7.35
N GLU A 68 29.87 -16.51 -6.90
CA GLU A 68 28.55 -16.38 -7.52
C GLU A 68 28.02 -14.98 -7.16
N GLU A 69 28.28 -14.01 -8.05
CA GLU A 69 27.53 -12.75 -8.12
C GLU A 69 26.03 -13.06 -8.34
N GLU A 70 25.30 -13.42 -7.28
CA GLU A 70 23.84 -13.27 -7.25
C GLU A 70 23.55 -11.78 -7.43
N GLU A 71 23.14 -11.41 -8.65
CA GLU A 71 22.46 -10.13 -8.89
C GLU A 71 21.19 -10.12 -8.03
N GLU A 72 21.29 -9.65 -6.77
CA GLU A 72 20.12 -9.35 -5.93
C GLU A 72 19.21 -8.39 -6.71
N GLU A 73 18.18 -8.93 -7.34
CA GLU A 73 17.28 -8.17 -8.19
C GLU A 73 16.51 -7.18 -7.30
N VAL A 74 16.96 -5.92 -7.33
CA VAL A 74 16.49 -4.87 -6.40
C VAL A 74 14.99 -4.62 -6.61
N THR A 75 14.21 -5.31 -5.79
CA THR A 75 12.75 -5.24 -5.69
C THR A 75 12.28 -3.82 -5.37
N ASP A 76 11.09 -3.47 -5.83
CA ASP A 76 10.48 -2.16 -5.55
C ASP A 76 10.18 -2.07 -4.05
N GLN A 77 10.85 -1.12 -3.38
CA GLN A 77 10.74 -0.94 -1.94
C GLN A 77 9.30 -0.57 -1.49
N LEU A 78 8.43 -0.15 -2.40
CA LEU A 78 6.99 0.03 -2.16
C LEU A 78 6.22 -1.29 -2.23
N GLU A 79 6.58 -2.21 -3.13
CA GLU A 79 5.93 -3.53 -3.21
C GLU A 79 6.31 -4.39 -2.00
N ASP A 80 7.60 -4.41 -1.61
CA ASP A 80 8.09 -5.01 -0.36
C ASP A 80 7.29 -4.54 0.87
N LEU A 81 7.21 -3.21 1.04
CA LEU A 81 6.53 -2.60 2.18
C LEU A 81 5.03 -2.91 2.14
N ARG A 82 4.39 -2.88 0.97
CA ARG A 82 2.97 -3.23 0.83
C ARG A 82 2.71 -4.71 1.10
N GLU A 83 3.57 -5.62 0.67
CA GLU A 83 3.41 -7.05 0.96
C GLU A 83 3.64 -7.36 2.44
N HIS A 84 4.65 -6.74 3.07
CA HIS A 84 4.83 -6.80 4.52
C HIS A 84 3.57 -6.36 5.27
N PHE A 85 3.00 -5.19 4.92
CA PHE A 85 1.79 -4.69 5.59
C PHE A 85 0.49 -5.44 5.20
N LYS A 86 0.39 -6.10 4.04
CA LYS A 86 -0.72 -7.04 3.77
C LYS A 86 -0.71 -8.23 4.72
N ASN A 87 0.46 -8.66 5.18
CA ASN A 87 0.64 -9.85 6.02
C ASN A 87 0.61 -9.57 7.54
N THR A 88 0.31 -8.35 7.97
CA THR A 88 -0.09 -8.07 9.37
C THR A 88 -1.49 -8.61 9.65
N GLU A 89 -1.94 -8.61 10.91
CA GLU A 89 -3.29 -9.09 11.26
C GLU A 89 -4.39 -8.14 10.74
N GLU A 90 -4.16 -6.83 10.79
CA GLU A 90 -5.04 -5.82 10.20
C GLU A 90 -5.05 -5.91 8.66
N GLY A 91 -3.89 -6.12 8.04
CA GLY A 91 -3.74 -6.34 6.60
C GLY A 91 -4.52 -7.57 6.12
N LYS A 92 -4.33 -8.72 6.79
CA LYS A 92 -5.06 -9.96 6.51
C LYS A 92 -6.57 -9.79 6.63
N ALA A 93 -7.06 -9.07 7.64
CA ALA A 93 -8.49 -8.82 7.80
C ALA A 93 -9.06 -7.99 6.63
N LEU A 94 -8.36 -6.95 6.19
CA LEU A 94 -8.76 -6.12 5.06
C LEU A 94 -8.67 -6.86 3.71
N VAL A 95 -7.62 -7.68 3.52
CA VAL A 95 -7.51 -8.59 2.36
C VAL A 95 -8.67 -9.57 2.33
N HIS A 96 -9.00 -10.23 3.45
CA HIS A 96 -10.13 -11.16 3.54
C HIS A 96 -11.46 -10.49 3.17
N HIS A 97 -11.75 -9.27 3.65
CA HIS A 97 -12.98 -8.56 3.30
C HIS A 97 -13.06 -8.21 1.80
N TYR A 98 -11.94 -7.78 1.21
CA TYR A 98 -11.85 -7.55 -0.23
C TYR A 98 -12.02 -8.84 -1.05
N GLU A 99 -11.40 -9.95 -0.63
CA GLU A 99 -11.54 -11.25 -1.31
C GLU A 99 -12.96 -11.84 -1.18
N GLU A 100 -13.62 -11.68 -0.04
CA GLU A 100 -15.01 -12.09 0.17
C GLU A 100 -15.97 -11.31 -0.75
N CYS A 101 -15.72 -10.01 -0.97
CA CYS A 101 -16.42 -9.25 -2.00
C CYS A 101 -16.09 -9.74 -3.41
N ALA A 102 -14.82 -9.95 -3.72
CA ALA A 102 -14.39 -10.37 -5.06
C ALA A 102 -14.99 -11.73 -5.45
N GLU A 103 -15.12 -12.68 -4.52
CA GLU A 103 -15.86 -13.93 -4.76
C GLU A 103 -17.35 -13.68 -4.98
N ARG A 104 -17.99 -12.86 -4.12
CA ARG A 104 -19.42 -12.52 -4.21
C ARG A 104 -19.79 -11.88 -5.55
N VAL A 105 -18.99 -10.93 -6.02
CA VAL A 105 -19.11 -10.27 -7.33
C VAL A 105 -18.85 -11.27 -8.48
N LYS A 106 -17.82 -12.10 -8.38
CA LYS A 106 -17.51 -13.16 -9.36
C LYS A 106 -18.62 -14.21 -9.47
N ILE A 107 -19.35 -14.49 -8.39
CA ILE A 107 -20.55 -15.34 -8.41
C ILE A 107 -21.71 -14.63 -9.13
N GLN A 108 -21.94 -13.34 -8.88
CA GLN A 108 -22.98 -12.57 -9.58
C GLN A 108 -22.74 -12.48 -11.09
N GLN A 109 -21.50 -12.27 -11.52
CA GLN A 109 -21.09 -12.20 -12.94
C GLN A 109 -21.45 -13.46 -13.75
N GLN A 110 -21.60 -14.61 -13.07
CA GLN A 110 -21.95 -15.89 -13.70
C GLN A 110 -23.48 -16.12 -13.80
N GLN A 111 -24.31 -15.25 -13.22
CA GLN A 111 -25.76 -15.42 -13.19
C GLN A 111 -26.43 -14.94 -14.50
N PRO A 112 -27.47 -15.65 -14.98
CA PRO A 112 -28.20 -15.26 -16.19
C PRO A 112 -28.89 -13.90 -15.97
N GLY A 113 -28.67 -12.97 -16.91
CA GLY A 113 -29.19 -11.59 -16.82
C GLY A 113 -28.25 -10.59 -16.14
N TYR A 114 -27.04 -10.98 -15.69
CA TYR A 114 -26.06 -10.04 -15.14
C TYR A 114 -25.69 -8.89 -16.10
N ALA A 115 -25.77 -9.11 -17.41
CA ALA A 115 -25.61 -8.06 -18.41
C ALA A 115 -26.64 -6.92 -18.25
N ASP A 116 -27.89 -7.28 -17.93
CA ASP A 116 -29.06 -6.42 -17.90
C ASP A 116 -29.42 -5.89 -16.49
N LEU A 117 -28.66 -6.26 -15.45
CA LEU A 117 -28.85 -5.72 -14.09
C LEU A 117 -28.55 -4.21 -14.03
N GLU A 118 -29.47 -3.45 -13.44
CA GLU A 118 -29.34 -2.00 -13.19
C GLU A 118 -28.33 -1.67 -12.10
N HIS A 119 -28.23 -2.52 -11.07
CA HIS A 119 -27.27 -2.41 -9.99
C HIS A 119 -26.36 -3.63 -10.00
N LYS A 120 -25.05 -3.42 -10.14
CA LYS A 120 -24.03 -4.47 -10.12
C LYS A 120 -23.11 -4.15 -8.96
N GLU A 121 -22.86 -5.12 -8.11
CA GLU A 121 -21.92 -4.95 -7.01
C GLU A 121 -20.48 -4.85 -7.55
N ASP A 122 -19.71 -3.95 -6.97
CA ASP A 122 -18.26 -3.83 -7.12
C ASP A 122 -17.63 -3.80 -5.73
N CYS A 123 -16.29 -3.91 -5.68
CA CYS A 123 -15.53 -3.99 -4.43
C CYS A 123 -14.61 -2.78 -4.23
N VAL A 124 -14.99 -1.61 -4.76
CA VAL A 124 -14.17 -0.39 -4.65
C VAL A 124 -14.10 0.09 -3.20
N GLU A 125 -15.13 -0.12 -2.39
CA GLU A 125 -15.14 0.24 -0.96
C GLU A 125 -14.17 -0.64 -0.15
N GLU A 126 -14.25 -1.97 -0.27
CA GLU A 126 -13.31 -2.88 0.40
C GLU A 126 -11.87 -2.70 -0.10
N PHE A 127 -11.68 -2.45 -1.40
CA PHE A 127 -10.37 -2.12 -1.96
C PHE A 127 -9.82 -0.79 -1.42
N PHE A 128 -10.65 0.24 -1.28
CA PHE A 128 -10.25 1.52 -0.69
C PHE A 128 -9.86 1.37 0.79
N HIS A 129 -10.55 0.54 1.57
CA HIS A 129 -10.17 0.26 2.95
C HIS A 129 -8.80 -0.45 3.05
N LEU A 130 -8.56 -1.47 2.22
CA LEU A 130 -7.25 -2.14 2.13
C LEU A 130 -6.14 -1.15 1.71
N GLN A 131 -6.37 -0.42 0.62
CA GLN A 131 -5.37 0.48 0.04
C GLN A 131 -5.06 1.67 0.98
N HIS A 132 -6.07 2.24 1.64
CA HIS A 132 -5.88 3.31 2.62
C HIS A 132 -5.07 2.87 3.84
N TYR A 133 -5.27 1.65 4.34
CA TYR A 133 -4.43 1.07 5.39
C TYR A 133 -2.96 0.93 4.94
N LEU A 134 -2.74 0.32 3.77
CA LEU A 134 -1.39 0.12 3.22
C LEU A 134 -0.67 1.45 2.98
N ASP A 135 -1.33 2.45 2.37
CA ASP A 135 -0.72 3.75 2.12
C ASP A 135 -0.44 4.51 3.44
N THR A 136 -1.33 4.42 4.44
CA THR A 136 -1.09 4.99 5.78
C THR A 136 0.13 4.35 6.47
N ALA A 137 0.32 3.04 6.30
CA ALA A 137 1.44 2.30 6.91
C ALA A 137 2.78 2.50 6.17
N THR A 138 2.74 2.69 4.85
CA THR A 138 3.92 2.71 3.96
C THR A 138 4.42 4.10 3.59
N ALA A 139 3.53 5.09 3.39
CA ALA A 139 3.91 6.46 3.04
C ALA A 139 4.96 7.10 3.97
N PRO A 140 4.89 6.97 5.31
CA PRO A 140 5.90 7.53 6.22
C PRO A 140 7.20 6.70 6.31
N ARG A 141 7.39 5.66 5.48
CA ARG A 141 8.54 4.74 5.51
C ARG A 141 9.22 4.56 4.16
N LEU A 142 8.49 4.72 3.06
CA LEU A 142 9.00 4.46 1.70
C LEU A 142 10.25 5.30 1.39
N PHE A 143 10.21 6.60 1.67
CA PHE A 143 11.27 7.53 1.27
C PHE A 143 12.60 7.32 2.02
N ASP A 144 12.59 6.64 3.18
CA ASP A 144 13.81 6.22 3.87
C ASP A 144 14.52 5.04 3.18
N LYS A 145 13.83 4.35 2.26
CA LYS A 145 14.35 3.22 1.47
C LYS A 145 14.77 3.61 0.05
N LEU A 146 14.45 4.83 -0.40
CA LEU A 146 14.78 5.36 -1.73
C LEU A 146 16.09 6.18 -1.70
N LYS A 147 16.80 6.26 -2.83
CA LYS A 147 18.14 6.85 -2.93
C LYS A 147 18.24 7.87 -4.07
#